data_AF-A0A7S2MXC9-F1
#
_entry.id   AF-A0A7S2MXC9-F1
#
_cell.length_a   1.000
_cell.length_b   1.000
_cell.length_c   1.000
_cell.angle_alpha   90.00
_cell.angle_beta   90.00
_cell.angle_gamma   90.00
#
_symmetry.space_group_name_H-M   'P 1'
#
loop_
_entity.id
_entity.type
_entity.pdbx_description
1 polymer ?
#
loop_
_entity_poly.entity_id
_entity_poly.type
_entity_poly.pdbx_seq_one_letter_code
_entity_poly.pdbx_strand_id
1 'polypeptide(L)'
;EIQDTDDTPEVIATIPMLTLADVDRDATEYPIEVTTNAFQTGVTLVTHEVESSSGIAYVDFGWDISNISYDDVPLLSLLSRLMEEAGTTQLTDVELRQLIGMNTGGVIVTTHIQ
;
A
#
# COMPACT_ATOMS: atom_id res chain seq x y z
N GLU A 1 -32.38 -27.13 -14.50
CA GLU A 1 -31.37 -27.66 -13.56
C GLU A 1 -30.16 -28.13 -14.36
N ILE A 2 -29.36 -27.19 -14.89
CA ILE A 2 -28.10 -27.47 -15.61
C ILE A 2 -26.94 -26.65 -15.01
N GLN A 3 -27.21 -25.82 -13.99
CA GLN A 3 -26.24 -24.95 -13.33
C GLN A 3 -25.58 -25.58 -12.09
N ASP A 4 -26.13 -26.68 -11.56
CA ASP A 4 -25.67 -27.33 -10.31
C ASP A 4 -25.05 -28.72 -10.55
N THR A 5 -24.80 -29.10 -11.80
CA THR A 5 -24.16 -30.39 -12.12
C THR A 5 -22.67 -30.16 -12.27
N ASP A 6 -21.86 -30.80 -11.41
CA ASP A 6 -20.41 -30.77 -11.51
C ASP A 6 -19.94 -31.34 -12.86
N ASP A 7 -18.94 -30.68 -13.46
CA ASP A 7 -18.31 -31.16 -14.69
C ASP A 7 -17.64 -32.51 -14.47
N THR A 8 -17.68 -33.37 -15.51
CA THR A 8 -17.04 -34.68 -15.40
C THR A 8 -15.51 -34.55 -15.37
N PRO A 9 -14.79 -35.51 -14.77
CA PRO A 9 -13.33 -35.48 -14.71
C PRO A 9 -12.64 -35.32 -16.07
N GLU A 10 -13.25 -35.85 -17.14
CA GLU A 10 -12.75 -35.73 -18.50
C GLU A 10 -12.84 -34.30 -19.03
N VAL A 11 -13.90 -33.57 -18.67
CA VAL A 11 -14.07 -32.16 -19.02
C VAL A 11 -13.09 -31.30 -18.23
N ILE A 12 -12.93 -31.57 -16.93
CA ILE A 12 -11.96 -30.87 -16.08
C ILE A 12 -10.52 -31.07 -16.58
N ALA A 13 -10.18 -32.27 -17.06
CA ALA A 13 -8.87 -32.57 -17.61
C ALA A 13 -8.57 -31.84 -18.94
N THR A 14 -9.57 -31.29 -19.63
CA THR A 14 -9.34 -30.44 -20.82
C THR A 14 -8.93 -29.01 -20.46
N ILE A 15 -9.09 -28.60 -19.20
CA ILE A 15 -8.71 -27.28 -18.73
C ILE A 15 -7.18 -27.22 -18.63
N PRO A 16 -6.50 -26.31 -19.35
CA PRO A 16 -5.05 -26.19 -19.26
C PRO A 16 -4.66 -25.74 -17.85
N MET A 17 -3.73 -26.47 -17.22
CA MET A 17 -3.21 -26.17 -15.89
C MET A 17 -1.70 -25.99 -15.94
N LEU A 18 -1.20 -25.06 -15.13
CA LEU A 18 0.23 -24.94 -14.86
C LEU A 18 0.68 -26.12 -14.00
N THR A 19 1.90 -26.58 -14.25
CA THR A 19 2.56 -27.59 -13.44
C THR A 19 3.39 -26.93 -12.35
N LEU A 20 3.75 -27.68 -11.31
CA LEU A 20 4.67 -27.20 -10.29
C LEU A 20 6.04 -26.81 -10.86
N ALA A 21 6.42 -27.36 -12.02
CA ALA A 21 7.66 -27.02 -12.70
C ALA A 21 7.60 -25.65 -13.41
N ASP A 22 6.40 -25.11 -13.65
CA ASP A 22 6.20 -23.79 -14.26
C ASP A 22 6.27 -22.64 -13.24
N VAL A 23 6.40 -22.96 -11.94
CA VAL A 23 6.53 -22.00 -10.86
C VAL A 23 8.02 -21.80 -10.54
N ASP A 24 8.47 -20.56 -10.60
CA ASP A 24 9.81 -20.21 -10.13
C ASP A 24 9.95 -20.57 -8.65
N ARG A 25 11.02 -21.27 -8.32
CA ARG A 25 11.28 -21.73 -6.95
C ARG A 25 11.98 -20.68 -6.11
N ASP A 26 12.64 -19.73 -6.78
CA ASP A 26 13.36 -18.66 -6.13
C ASP A 26 12.45 -17.44 -6.02
N ALA A 27 12.50 -16.78 -4.85
CA ALA A 27 11.79 -15.54 -4.65
C ALA A 27 12.48 -14.43 -5.43
N THR A 28 11.70 -13.54 -6.04
CA THR A 28 12.24 -12.33 -6.65
C THR A 28 12.83 -11.44 -5.57
N GLU A 29 14.15 -11.25 -5.59
CA GLU A 29 14.82 -10.27 -4.74
C GLU A 29 14.76 -8.89 -5.37
N TYR A 30 14.38 -7.89 -4.57
CA TYR A 30 14.39 -6.50 -4.97
C TYR A 30 15.54 -5.79 -4.25
N PRO A 31 16.34 -4.94 -4.92
CA PRO A 31 17.39 -4.18 -4.26
C PRO A 31 16.76 -3.20 -3.27
N ILE A 32 17.23 -3.26 -2.02
CA ILE A 32 16.82 -2.37 -0.93
C ILE A 32 18.07 -1.72 -0.37
N GLU A 33 18.10 -0.38 -0.36
CA GLU A 33 19.12 0.39 0.34
C GLU A 33 18.52 1.02 1.59
N VAL A 34 19.21 0.86 2.73
CA VAL A 34 18.77 1.40 4.02
C VAL A 34 19.79 2.42 4.51
N THR A 35 19.36 3.67 4.62
CA THR A 35 20.17 4.76 5.18
C THR A 35 19.62 5.17 6.54
N THR A 36 20.35 4.85 7.60
CA THR A 36 20.03 5.32 8.95
C THR A 36 20.42 6.79 9.12
N ASN A 37 19.60 7.56 9.85
CA ASN A 37 19.85 8.99 10.10
C ASN A 37 19.99 9.81 8.81
N ALA A 38 19.10 9.55 7.85
CA ALA A 38 19.04 10.26 6.58
C ALA A 38 18.94 11.78 6.82
N PHE A 39 19.71 12.55 6.04
CA PHE A 39 19.78 14.01 6.15
C PHE A 39 20.11 14.55 7.55
N GLN A 40 20.70 13.74 8.44
CA GLN A 40 20.97 14.09 9.85
C GLN A 40 19.70 14.37 10.67
N THR A 41 18.55 13.80 10.27
CA THR A 41 17.25 14.05 10.91
C THR A 41 16.84 12.98 11.92
N GLY A 42 17.60 11.89 12.03
CA GLY A 42 17.24 10.69 12.79
C GLY A 42 16.28 9.74 12.06
N VAL A 43 15.76 10.12 10.90
CA VAL A 43 14.85 9.29 10.09
C VAL A 43 15.63 8.17 9.40
N THR A 44 15.04 6.97 9.36
CA THR A 44 15.55 5.87 8.54
C THR A 44 14.91 5.96 7.16
N LEU A 45 15.72 6.10 6.12
CA LEU A 45 15.27 6.10 4.73
C LEU A 45 15.51 4.72 4.13
N VAL A 46 14.45 4.15 3.54
CA VAL A 46 14.51 2.90 2.79
C VAL A 46 14.19 3.22 1.34
N THR A 47 15.12 2.94 0.44
CA THR A 47 14.98 3.20 -1.00
C THR A 47 14.99 1.90 -1.78
N HIS A 48 14.09 1.83 -2.75
CA HIS A 48 13.98 0.72 -3.69
C HIS A 48 14.30 1.25 -5.09
N GLU A 49 15.37 0.73 -5.70
CA GLU A 49 15.66 1.01 -7.09
C GLU A 49 14.83 0.06 -7.97
N VAL A 50 13.79 0.60 -8.59
CA VAL A 50 12.96 -0.12 -9.56
C VAL A 50 13.39 0.24 -10.97
N GLU A 51 13.50 -0.76 -11.85
CA GLU A 51 14.00 -0.55 -13.23
C GLU A 51 13.17 0.47 -14.03
N SER A 52 11.86 0.55 -13.77
CA SER A 52 11.01 1.59 -14.33
C SER A 52 9.79 1.86 -13.44
N SER A 53 9.72 3.06 -12.87
CA SER A 53 8.49 3.60 -12.27
C SER A 53 7.72 4.52 -13.23
N SER A 54 8.10 4.56 -14.51
CA SER A 54 7.55 5.51 -15.50
C SER A 54 7.60 6.99 -15.06
N GLY A 55 8.62 7.35 -14.27
CA GLY A 55 8.80 8.72 -13.75
C GLY A 55 7.91 9.06 -12.56
N ILE A 56 7.21 8.08 -11.98
CA ILE A 56 6.39 8.25 -10.77
C ILE A 56 7.25 7.91 -9.55
N ALA A 57 7.25 8.79 -8.54
CA ALA A 57 7.85 8.50 -7.25
C ALA A 57 6.76 7.99 -6.29
N TYR A 58 7.03 6.87 -5.64
CA TYR A 58 6.22 6.33 -4.55
C TYR A 58 6.93 6.63 -3.24
N VAL A 59 6.25 7.31 -2.32
CA VAL A 59 6.82 7.77 -1.06
C VAL A 59 5.86 7.45 0.05
N ASP A 60 6.32 6.59 0.96
CA ASP A 60 5.59 6.23 2.17
C ASP A 60 6.29 6.81 3.40
N PHE A 61 5.49 7.29 4.35
CA PHE A 61 5.95 7.74 5.65
C PHE A 61 5.37 6.81 6.73
N GLY A 62 6.26 6.18 7.49
CA GLY A 62 5.89 5.33 8.62
C GLY A 62 6.08 6.05 9.95
N TRP A 63 5.08 5.96 10.82
CA TRP A 63 5.18 6.38 12.21
C TRP A 63 4.92 5.20 13.14
N ASP A 64 5.71 5.11 14.20
CA ASP A 64 5.47 4.17 15.28
C ASP A 64 4.31 4.66 16.15
N ILE A 65 3.24 3.87 16.20
CA ILE A 65 2.02 4.11 16.97
C ILE A 65 1.91 3.18 18.18
N SER A 66 2.98 2.45 18.54
CA SER A 66 3.00 1.53 19.68
C SER A 66 2.75 2.20 21.04
N ASN A 67 2.86 3.53 21.10
CA ASN A 67 2.62 4.33 22.29
C ASN A 67 1.16 4.77 22.47
N ILE A 68 0.26 4.42 21.54
CA ILE A 68 -1.17 4.78 21.61
C ILE A 68 -1.89 3.84 22.58
N SER A 69 -2.77 4.41 23.42
CA SER A 69 -3.60 3.60 24.31
C SER A 69 -4.53 2.69 23.53
N TYR A 70 -4.77 1.47 24.02
CA TYR A 70 -5.69 0.53 23.39
C TYR A 70 -7.10 1.13 23.22
N ASP A 71 -7.55 1.94 24.17
CA ASP A 71 -8.86 2.60 24.14
C ASP A 71 -8.98 3.63 22.99
N ASP A 72 -7.85 4.16 22.50
CA ASP A 72 -7.81 5.16 21.42
C ASP A 72 -7.66 4.52 20.04
N VAL A 73 -7.32 3.23 19.95
CA VAL A 73 -7.15 2.50 18.68
C VAL A 73 -8.36 2.66 17.72
N PRO A 74 -9.62 2.59 18.18
CA PRO A 74 -10.77 2.80 17.31
C PRO A 74 -10.79 4.18 16.63
N LEU A 75 -10.19 5.20 17.27
CA LEU A 75 -10.14 6.57 16.75
C LEU A 75 -9.13 6.74 15.61
N LEU A 76 -8.19 5.83 15.43
CA LEU A 76 -7.16 5.93 14.39
C LEU A 76 -7.77 5.92 12.99
N SER A 77 -8.79 5.09 12.77
CA SER A 77 -9.52 5.06 11.49
C SER A 77 -10.19 6.40 11.17
N LEU A 78 -10.74 7.07 12.18
CA LEU A 78 -11.33 8.40 12.05
C LEU A 78 -10.24 9.46 11.81
N LEU A 79 -9.14 9.39 12.55
CA LEU A 79 -8.00 10.29 12.39
C LEU A 79 -7.43 10.22 10.96
N SER A 80 -7.16 9.02 10.45
CA SER A 80 -6.66 8.81 9.08
C SER A 80 -7.57 9.49 8.06
N ARG A 81 -8.89 9.28 8.17
CA ARG A 81 -9.86 9.90 7.28
C ARG A 81 -9.88 11.43 7.39
N LEU A 82 -9.80 11.96 8.62
CA LEU A 82 -9.76 13.41 8.83
C LEU A 82 -8.49 14.04 8.26
N MET A 83 -7.35 13.34 8.25
CA MET A 83 -6.12 13.87 7.64
C MET A 83 -6.22 14.07 6.13
N GLU A 84 -7.07 13.29 5.45
CA GLU A 84 -7.29 13.40 4.00
C GLU A 84 -8.46 14.33 3.63
N GLU A 85 -9.53 14.29 4.43
CA GLU A 85 -10.80 14.94 4.09
C GLU A 85 -11.04 16.25 4.85
N ALA A 86 -10.35 16.50 5.97
CA ALA A 86 -10.56 17.73 6.73
C ALA A 86 -9.75 18.89 6.14
N GLY A 87 -10.34 20.09 6.15
CA GLY A 87 -9.59 21.31 5.91
C GLY A 87 -8.51 21.54 6.97
N THR A 88 -7.57 22.42 6.64
CA THR A 88 -6.56 22.91 7.58
C THR A 88 -6.96 24.28 8.11
N THR A 89 -6.12 24.90 8.95
CA THR A 89 -6.29 26.30 9.34
C THR A 89 -6.14 27.28 8.17
N GLN A 90 -5.56 26.83 7.05
CA GLN A 90 -5.26 27.66 5.86
C GLN A 90 -6.09 27.29 4.63
N LEU A 91 -6.65 26.08 4.58
CA LEU A 91 -7.35 25.54 3.41
C LEU A 91 -8.66 24.91 3.85
N THR A 92 -9.72 25.12 3.09
CA THR A 92 -10.94 24.31 3.19
C THR A 92 -10.68 22.85 2.78
N ASP A 93 -11.60 21.96 3.10
CA ASP A 93 -11.57 20.56 2.68
C ASP A 93 -11.55 20.41 1.14
N VAL A 94 -12.21 21.32 0.43
CA VAL A 94 -12.23 21.31 -1.04
C VAL A 94 -10.87 21.76 -1.59
N GLU A 95 -10.31 22.84 -1.06
CA GLU A 95 -9.01 23.36 -1.52
C GLU A 95 -7.87 22.38 -1.25
N LEU A 96 -7.86 21.71 -0.09
CA LEU A 96 -6.87 20.68 0.21
C LEU A 96 -6.93 19.53 -0.80
N ARG A 97 -8.13 19.01 -1.09
CA ARG A 97 -8.32 17.91 -2.05
C ARG A 97 -7.93 18.31 -3.47
N GLN A 98 -8.21 19.55 -3.88
CA GLN A 98 -7.78 20.08 -5.17
C GLN A 98 -6.25 20.20 -5.24
N LEU A 99 -5.60 20.68 -4.17
CA LEU A 99 -4.15 20.79 -4.11
C LEU A 99 -3.48 19.42 -4.25
N ILE A 100 -4.01 18.40 -3.56
CA ILE A 100 -3.54 17.00 -3.67
C ILE A 100 -3.69 16.51 -5.10
N GLY A 101 -4.88 16.64 -5.71
CA GLY A 101 -5.14 16.16 -7.06
C GLY A 101 -4.40 16.92 -8.16
N MET A 102 -4.02 18.18 -7.93
CA MET A 102 -3.26 18.98 -8.88
C MET A 102 -1.76 18.64 -8.87
N ASN A 103 -1.21 18.27 -7.71
CA ASN A 103 0.23 18.11 -7.54
C ASN A 103 0.70 16.66 -7.37
N THR A 104 -0.22 15.73 -7.11
CA THR A 104 0.11 14.33 -6.81
C THR A 104 -0.86 13.38 -7.51
N GLY A 105 -0.50 12.09 -7.56
CA GLY A 105 -1.42 11.02 -7.97
C GLY A 105 -2.44 10.60 -6.90
N GLY A 106 -2.37 11.23 -5.71
CA GLY A 106 -3.15 10.87 -4.53
C GLY A 106 -2.26 10.84 -3.28
N VAL A 107 -2.89 11.05 -2.13
CA VAL A 107 -2.30 10.90 -0.80
C VAL A 107 -3.28 10.09 0.03
N ILE A 108 -2.78 9.05 0.69
CA ILE A 108 -3.59 8.15 1.52
C ILE A 108 -2.89 7.97 2.86
N VAL A 109 -3.66 7.99 3.93
CA VAL A 109 -3.24 7.72 5.29
C VAL A 109 -3.89 6.40 5.70
N THR A 110 -3.07 5.40 5.98
CA THR A 110 -3.55 4.12 6.49
C THR A 110 -2.91 3.82 7.83
N THR A 111 -3.68 3.16 8.69
CA THR A 111 -3.18 2.63 9.96
C THR A 111 -3.02 1.14 9.82
N HIS A 112 -1.83 0.62 10.14
CA HIS A 112 -1.57 -0.82 10.18
C HIS A 112 -1.36 -1.25 11.63
N ILE A 113 -2.12 -2.25 12.07
CA ILE A 113 -2.02 -2.84 13.40
C ILE A 113 -1.73 -4.33 13.17
N GLN A 114 -0.59 -4.80 13.68
CA GLN A 114 -0.21 -6.21 13.66
C GLN A 114 -0.56 -6.89 14.97
#